data_AF-A0A1C4CM50-F1
#
_entry.id   AF-A0A1C4CM50-F1
#
_cell.length_a   1.000
_cell.length_b   1.000
_cell.length_c   1.000
_cell.angle_alpha   90.00
_cell.angle_beta   90.00
_cell.angle_gamma   90.00
#
_symmetry.space_group_name_H-M   'P 1'
#
loop_
_entity.id
_entity.type
_entity.pdbx_description
1 polymer ?
#
loop_
_entity_poly.entity_id
_entity_poly.type
_entity_poly.pdbx_seq_one_letter_code
_entity_poly.pdbx_strand_id
1 'polypeptide(L)'
;MDSDSVSYGSDELRGMGDVKGSAIGVPGLGYRVTDWLNVQLQAEVPISERSNGTALHFGITSPLYTSPKNSVTLALTGSWGTSQYMQTYYGVSASQSAASGFAQYDARSGIYAYNMNIDWTYKLTPDWSVVTAAGYTQLTGDARNSPIVQRKSSPTGSLKVTYRF
;
A
#
# COMPACT_ATOMS: atom_id res chain seq x y z
N MET A 1 19.60 13.86 18.58
CA MET A 1 18.25 14.46 18.43
C MET A 1 17.39 13.36 17.88
N ASP A 2 16.61 12.77 18.79
CA ASP A 2 16.06 11.43 18.70
C ASP A 2 14.92 11.35 17.68
N SER A 3 15.02 10.39 16.77
CA SER A 3 14.00 10.09 15.76
C SER A 3 13.14 8.92 16.22
N ASP A 4 12.36 9.14 17.29
CA ASP A 4 11.31 8.21 17.73
C ASP A 4 9.95 8.76 17.30
N SER A 5 9.61 8.61 16.01
CA SER A 5 8.22 8.74 15.57
C SER A 5 7.51 7.41 15.81
N VAL A 6 7.15 7.17 17.07
CA VAL A 6 6.21 6.11 17.46
C VAL A 6 4.86 6.44 16.82
N SER A 7 4.40 5.55 15.93
CA SER A 7 3.07 5.61 15.34
C SER A 7 2.01 5.39 16.43
N TYR A 8 1.48 6.46 17.01
CA TYR A 8 0.30 6.36 17.86
C TYR A 8 -0.86 5.82 17.02
N GLY A 9 -1.39 4.64 17.39
CA GLY A 9 -2.65 4.13 16.87
C GLY A 9 -3.77 5.13 17.13
N SER A 10 -4.73 5.22 16.22
CA SER A 10 -5.84 6.16 16.37
C SER A 10 -6.77 5.76 17.53
N ASP A 11 -7.46 6.73 18.14
CA ASP A 11 -8.36 6.49 19.28
C ASP A 11 -9.47 5.47 18.96
N GLU A 12 -9.85 5.35 17.69
CA GLU A 12 -10.85 4.40 17.20
C GLU A 12 -10.37 2.94 17.23
N LEU A 13 -9.08 2.68 17.36
CA LEU A 13 -8.51 1.33 17.46
C LEU A 13 -8.15 0.95 18.90
N ARG A 14 -8.61 1.73 19.89
CA ARG A 14 -8.35 1.44 21.30
C ARG A 14 -8.91 0.06 21.68
N GLY A 15 -8.07 -0.76 22.32
CA GLY A 15 -8.42 -2.13 22.70
C GLY A 15 -8.09 -3.20 21.66
N MET A 16 -7.60 -2.82 20.47
CA MET A 16 -7.15 -3.78 19.44
C MET A 16 -5.76 -4.37 19.73
N GLY A 17 -4.99 -3.76 20.62
CA GLY A 17 -3.56 -4.05 20.76
C GLY A 17 -2.75 -3.57 19.56
N ASP A 18 -1.44 -3.78 19.61
CA ASP A 18 -0.53 -3.31 18.56
C ASP A 18 -0.15 -4.42 17.58
N VAL A 19 -0.06 -4.05 16.29
CA VAL A 19 0.62 -4.90 15.31
C VAL A 19 2.11 -4.85 15.62
N LYS A 20 2.70 -6.01 15.88
CA LYS A 20 4.12 -6.12 16.22
C LYS A 20 4.98 -5.58 15.07
N GLY A 21 5.90 -4.68 15.42
CA GLY A 21 6.88 -4.16 14.47
C GLY A 21 7.73 -5.28 13.87
N SER A 22 7.94 -5.23 12.55
CA SER A 22 8.75 -6.22 11.83
C SER A 22 9.73 -5.53 10.89
N ALA A 23 10.92 -6.10 10.74
CA ALA A 23 11.71 -5.89 9.53
C ALA A 23 10.95 -6.54 8.36
N ILE A 24 10.85 -5.84 7.22
CA ILE A 24 10.10 -6.31 6.05
C ILE A 24 11.04 -6.34 4.84
N GLY A 25 11.06 -7.46 4.13
CA GLY A 25 11.67 -7.59 2.82
C GLY A 25 10.62 -7.42 1.73
N VAL A 26 10.94 -6.63 0.70
CA VAL A 26 10.05 -6.41 -0.45
C VAL A 26 10.73 -6.80 -1.77
N PRO A 27 11.05 -8.10 -2.00
CA PRO A 27 11.58 -8.52 -3.29
C PRO A 27 10.57 -8.24 -4.41
N GLY A 28 11.08 -7.74 -5.53
CA GLY A 28 10.27 -7.40 -6.70
C GLY A 28 10.92 -7.82 -8.01
N LEU A 29 10.07 -8.16 -8.96
CA LEU A 29 10.43 -8.47 -10.35
C LEU A 29 9.64 -7.54 -11.27
N GLY A 30 10.29 -7.02 -12.30
CA GLY A 30 9.67 -6.16 -13.30
C GLY A 30 10.08 -6.59 -14.70
N TYR A 31 9.15 -6.55 -15.65
CA TYR A 31 9.40 -6.88 -17.03
C TYR A 31 8.72 -5.89 -17.97
N ARG A 32 9.48 -5.36 -18.94
CA ARG A 32 8.94 -4.52 -20.00
C ARG A 32 8.41 -5.42 -21.11
N VAL A 33 7.09 -5.54 -21.18
CA VAL A 33 6.42 -6.35 -22.22
C VAL A 33 6.47 -5.63 -23.56
N THR A 34 6.18 -4.33 -23.53
CA THR A 34 6.24 -3.43 -24.68
C THR A 34 6.69 -2.03 -24.21
N ASP A 35 6.90 -1.11 -25.14
CA ASP A 35 7.24 0.28 -24.79
C ASP A 35 6.13 0.99 -24.00
N TRP A 36 4.88 0.54 -24.14
CA TRP A 36 3.73 1.11 -23.44
C TRP A 36 3.29 0.29 -22.22
N LEU A 37 3.85 -0.90 -21.98
CA LEU A 37 3.42 -1.81 -20.91
C LEU A 37 4.60 -2.44 -20.18
N ASN A 38 4.69 -2.12 -18.89
CA ASN A 38 5.56 -2.80 -17.94
C ASN A 38 4.68 -3.58 -16.96
N VAL A 39 5.08 -4.78 -16.61
CA VAL A 39 4.44 -5.60 -15.59
C VAL A 39 5.39 -5.76 -14.41
N GLN A 40 4.84 -5.81 -13.20
CA GLN A 40 5.62 -5.97 -11.98
C GLN A 40 4.93 -6.92 -11.00
N LEU A 41 5.73 -7.66 -10.25
CA LEU A 41 5.32 -8.50 -9.14
C LEU A 41 6.20 -8.14 -7.95
N GLN A 42 5.59 -7.87 -6.80
CA GLN A 42 6.31 -7.60 -5.55
C GLN A 42 5.71 -8.46 -4.43
N ALA A 43 6.54 -8.92 -3.50
CA ALA A 43 6.10 -9.66 -2.33
C ALA A 43 6.52 -8.92 -1.07
N GLU A 44 5.60 -8.68 -0.15
CA GLU A 44 5.88 -8.11 1.17
C GLU A 44 6.02 -9.24 2.19
N VAL A 45 7.25 -9.47 2.66
CA VAL A 45 7.58 -10.60 3.53
C VAL A 45 8.12 -10.09 4.86
N PRO A 46 7.43 -10.31 5.99
CA PRO A 46 7.95 -9.99 7.31
C PRO A 46 9.11 -10.95 7.65
N ILE A 47 10.27 -10.37 7.95
CA ILE A 47 11.51 -11.09 8.25
C ILE A 47 11.57 -11.51 9.71
N SER A 48 11.24 -10.61 10.63
CA SER A 48 11.35 -10.87 12.07
C SER A 48 10.04 -11.38 12.68
N GLU A 49 8.88 -10.83 12.32
CA GLU A 49 7.59 -11.24 12.88
C GLU A 49 6.71 -11.88 11.80
N ARG A 50 6.96 -13.18 11.53
CA ARG A 50 6.23 -13.94 10.49
C ARG A 50 4.72 -14.04 10.72
N SER A 51 4.27 -13.82 11.95
CA SER A 51 2.84 -13.85 12.29
C SER A 51 2.04 -12.73 11.61
N ASN A 52 2.69 -11.64 11.19
CA ASN A 52 2.06 -10.55 10.44
C ASN A 52 1.59 -10.98 9.04
N GLY A 53 2.04 -12.14 8.54
CA GLY A 53 1.66 -12.67 7.25
C GLY A 53 2.30 -11.94 6.06
N THR A 54 2.01 -12.43 4.86
CA THR A 54 2.66 -12.00 3.61
C THR A 54 1.62 -11.42 2.67
N ALA A 55 2.02 -10.40 1.90
CA ALA A 55 1.22 -9.86 0.80
C ALA A 55 1.96 -9.97 -0.53
N LEU A 56 1.20 -10.00 -1.62
CA LEU A 56 1.68 -9.96 -3.00
C LEU A 56 1.01 -8.80 -3.73
N HIS A 57 1.78 -8.09 -4.53
CA HIS A 57 1.31 -6.97 -5.34
C HIS A 57 1.62 -7.24 -6.81
N PHE A 58 0.58 -7.20 -7.63
CA PHE A 58 0.64 -7.40 -9.07
C PHE A 58 0.35 -6.06 -9.73
N GLY A 59 1.33 -5.51 -10.42
CA GLY A 59 1.23 -4.19 -11.03
C GLY A 59 1.38 -4.21 -12.54
N ILE A 60 0.71 -3.28 -13.20
CA ILE A 60 0.98 -2.89 -14.57
C ILE A 60 1.22 -1.39 -14.61
N THR A 61 2.21 -0.96 -15.40
CA THR A 61 2.65 0.43 -15.46
C THR A 61 2.84 0.84 -16.93
N SER A 62 2.19 1.92 -17.33
CA SER A 62 2.18 2.43 -18.70
C SER A 62 2.67 3.87 -18.77
N PRO A 63 3.74 4.17 -19.52
CA PRO A 63 4.11 5.55 -19.82
C PRO A 63 3.13 6.13 -20.84
N LEU A 64 2.17 6.91 -20.36
CA LEU A 64 1.14 7.53 -21.21
C LEU A 64 1.69 8.64 -22.08
N TYR A 65 2.69 9.37 -21.58
CA TYR A 65 3.33 10.46 -22.30
C TYR A 65 4.79 10.60 -21.87
N THR A 66 5.69 10.80 -22.83
CA THR A 66 7.11 11.06 -22.55
C THR A 66 7.65 12.08 -23.55
N SER A 67 8.31 13.11 -23.02
CA SER A 67 9.02 14.17 -23.74
C SER A 67 10.27 14.57 -22.95
N PRO A 68 11.16 15.43 -23.48
CA PRO A 68 12.36 15.85 -22.76
C PRO A 68 12.07 16.48 -21.37
N LYS A 69 10.95 17.20 -21.23
CA LYS A 69 10.56 17.93 -20.00
C LYS A 69 9.44 17.28 -19.20
N ASN A 70 8.63 16.42 -19.80
CA ASN A 70 7.43 15.86 -19.16
C ASN A 70 7.38 14.35 -19.32
N SER A 71 7.03 13.65 -18.24
CA SER A 71 6.66 12.24 -18.27
C SER A 71 5.39 12.03 -17.47
N VAL A 72 4.44 11.28 -18.04
CA VAL A 72 3.20 10.88 -17.37
C VAL A 72 3.14 9.36 -17.40
N THR A 73 2.96 8.76 -16.22
CA THR A 73 2.85 7.32 -16.05
C THR A 73 1.54 6.98 -15.36
N LEU A 74 0.87 5.94 -15.82
CA LEU A 74 -0.28 5.34 -15.16
C LEU A 74 0.13 3.97 -14.62
N ALA A 75 -0.16 3.70 -13.35
CA ALA A 75 0.05 2.40 -12.72
C ALA A 75 -1.27 1.86 -12.16
N LEU A 76 -1.54 0.59 -12.41
CA LEU A 76 -2.63 -0.17 -11.77
C LEU A 76 -1.99 -1.29 -10.95
N THR A 77 -2.49 -1.54 -9.74
CA THR A 77 -1.94 -2.58 -8.85
C THR A 77 -3.05 -3.31 -8.10
N GLY A 78 -3.07 -4.63 -8.18
CA GLY A 78 -3.88 -5.50 -7.33
C GLY A 78 -3.04 -6.05 -6.18
N SER A 79 -3.62 -6.09 -4.98
CA SER A 79 -2.93 -6.58 -3.78
C SER A 79 -3.67 -7.76 -3.17
N TRP A 80 -2.94 -8.84 -2.93
CA TRP A 80 -3.43 -10.08 -2.32
C TRP A 80 -2.69 -10.35 -1.02
N GLY A 81 -3.41 -10.81 0.00
CA GLY A 81 -2.83 -11.14 1.31
C GLY A 81 -3.08 -12.59 1.70
N THR A 82 -2.14 -13.19 2.43
CA THR A 82 -2.38 -14.47 3.12
C THR A 82 -3.42 -14.28 4.23
N SER A 83 -4.01 -15.36 4.74
CA SER A 83 -4.99 -15.26 5.83
C SER A 83 -4.37 -14.64 7.09
N GLN A 84 -3.08 -14.87 7.33
CA GLN A 84 -2.35 -14.23 8.43
C GLN A 84 -2.25 -12.71 8.24
N TYR A 85 -1.93 -12.26 7.02
CA TYR A 85 -1.89 -10.84 6.69
C TYR A 85 -3.28 -10.21 6.84
N MET A 86 -4.28 -10.86 6.27
CA MET A 86 -5.66 -10.38 6.31
C MET A 86 -6.20 -10.32 7.74
N GLN A 87 -5.93 -11.33 8.56
CA GLN A 87 -6.31 -11.33 9.96
C GLN A 87 -5.57 -10.26 10.77
N THR A 88 -4.29 -10.03 10.49
CA THR A 88 -3.47 -9.04 11.21
C THR A 88 -3.95 -7.61 10.95
N TYR A 89 -4.25 -7.27 9.70
CA TYR A 89 -4.55 -5.89 9.29
C TYR A 89 -6.04 -5.59 9.11
N TYR A 90 -6.87 -6.61 8.93
CA TYR A 90 -8.32 -6.46 8.67
C TYR A 90 -9.19 -7.39 9.51
N GLY A 91 -8.61 -8.20 10.39
CA GLY A 91 -9.35 -9.10 11.28
C GLY A 91 -9.65 -8.48 12.64
N VAL A 92 -10.58 -9.09 13.36
CA VAL A 92 -10.89 -8.79 14.76
C VAL A 92 -11.00 -10.12 15.50
N SER A 93 -10.04 -10.41 16.38
CA SER A 93 -10.07 -11.62 17.20
C SER A 93 -11.12 -11.52 18.31
N ALA A 94 -11.44 -12.66 18.96
CA ALA A 94 -12.41 -12.68 20.07
C ALA A 94 -11.98 -11.79 21.25
N SER A 95 -10.68 -11.76 21.59
CA SER A 95 -10.17 -10.90 22.66
C SER A 95 -10.20 -9.42 22.28
N GLN A 96 -9.89 -9.08 21.02
CA GLN A 96 -9.99 -7.72 20.50
C GLN A 96 -11.44 -7.23 20.47
N SER A 97 -12.38 -8.08 20.06
CA SER A 97 -13.82 -7.78 20.07
C SER A 97 -14.31 -7.40 21.47
N ALA A 98 -13.94 -8.21 22.48
CA ALA A 98 -14.27 -7.94 23.88
C ALA A 98 -13.64 -6.64 24.43
N ALA A 99 -12.46 -6.26 23.93
CA ALA A 99 -11.71 -5.11 24.43
C ALA A 99 -11.99 -3.78 23.68
N SER A 100 -12.43 -3.84 22.43
CA SER A 100 -12.62 -2.67 21.54
C SER A 100 -14.07 -2.35 21.23
N GLY A 101 -14.98 -3.33 21.35
CA GLY A 101 -16.37 -3.20 20.92
C GLY A 101 -16.61 -3.44 19.43
N PHE A 102 -15.58 -3.70 18.63
CA PHE A 102 -15.76 -4.20 17.27
C PHE A 102 -16.29 -5.63 17.28
N ALA A 103 -17.16 -5.98 16.34
CA ALA A 103 -17.59 -7.37 16.18
C ALA A 103 -16.40 -8.26 15.78
N GLN A 104 -16.34 -9.47 16.32
CA GLN A 104 -15.36 -10.47 15.89
C GLN A 104 -15.49 -10.69 14.38
N TYR A 105 -14.35 -10.76 13.70
CA TYR A 105 -14.28 -10.84 12.25
C TYR A 105 -13.05 -11.65 11.81
N ASP A 106 -13.31 -12.77 11.14
CA ASP A 106 -12.27 -13.65 10.61
C ASP A 106 -12.02 -13.32 9.14
N ALA A 107 -10.93 -12.58 8.89
CA ALA A 107 -10.55 -12.13 7.56
C ALA A 107 -9.73 -13.22 6.85
N ARG A 108 -10.22 -13.72 5.72
CA ARG A 108 -9.56 -14.79 4.96
C ARG A 108 -8.58 -14.23 3.93
N SER A 109 -7.68 -15.08 3.45
CA SER A 109 -6.79 -14.74 2.33
C SER A 109 -7.58 -14.31 1.09
N GLY A 110 -6.99 -13.39 0.32
CA GLY A 110 -7.67 -12.87 -0.86
C GLY A 110 -7.12 -11.55 -1.36
N ILE A 111 -7.70 -11.08 -2.46
CA ILE A 111 -7.45 -9.74 -2.98
C ILE A 111 -8.12 -8.74 -2.05
N TYR A 112 -7.33 -7.89 -1.43
CA TYR A 112 -7.79 -6.93 -0.44
C TYR A 112 -7.86 -5.51 -0.96
N ALA A 113 -7.13 -5.19 -2.04
CA ALA A 113 -7.15 -3.85 -2.62
C ALA A 113 -6.83 -3.83 -4.12
N TYR A 114 -7.42 -2.83 -4.79
CA TYR A 114 -6.97 -2.32 -6.08
C TYR A 114 -6.52 -0.87 -5.94
N ASN A 115 -5.44 -0.52 -6.64
CA ASN A 115 -4.85 0.81 -6.62
C ASN A 115 -4.67 1.30 -8.05
N MET A 116 -4.96 2.56 -8.28
CA MET A 116 -4.64 3.29 -9.49
C MET A 116 -3.82 4.52 -9.12
N ASN A 117 -2.70 4.75 -9.78
CA ASN A 117 -1.84 5.90 -9.57
C ASN A 117 -1.48 6.56 -10.91
N ILE A 118 -1.50 7.89 -10.94
CA ILE A 118 -1.00 8.69 -12.05
C ILE A 118 0.12 9.56 -11.50
N ASP A 119 1.29 9.45 -12.12
CA ASP A 119 2.47 10.23 -11.79
C ASP A 119 2.83 11.14 -12.96
N TRP A 120 2.91 12.44 -12.69
CA TRP A 120 3.43 13.44 -13.62
C TRP A 120 4.75 13.99 -13.10
N THR A 121 5.81 13.80 -13.90
CA THR A 121 7.12 14.39 -13.65
C THR A 121 7.38 15.52 -14.64
N TYR A 122 7.68 16.71 -14.10
CA TYR A 122 8.08 17.88 -14.87
C TYR A 122 9.53 18.27 -14.52
N LYS A 123 10.40 18.32 -15.53
CA LYS A 123 11.77 18.80 -15.38
C LYS A 123 11.80 20.32 -15.44
N LEU A 124 12.14 20.95 -14.32
CA LEU A 124 12.33 22.40 -14.22
C LEU A 124 13.66 22.79 -14.89
N THR A 125 14.72 22.06 -14.57
CA THR A 125 16.08 22.20 -15.10
C THR A 125 16.66 20.81 -15.39
N PRO A 126 17.91 20.69 -15.89
CA PRO A 126 18.57 19.38 -16.04
C PRO A 126 18.68 18.58 -14.74
N ASP A 127 18.73 19.28 -13.60
CA ASP A 127 19.04 18.70 -12.28
C ASP A 127 17.81 18.67 -11.36
N TRP A 128 16.84 19.57 -11.58
CA TRP A 128 15.64 19.71 -10.75
C TRP A 128 14.38 19.19 -11.46
N SER A 129 13.61 18.36 -10.76
CA SER A 129 12.31 17.88 -11.22
C SER A 129 11.23 18.02 -10.14
N VAL A 130 10.00 18.25 -10.57
CA VAL A 130 8.80 18.20 -9.74
C VAL A 130 8.02 16.96 -10.12
N VAL A 131 7.63 16.18 -9.12
CA VAL A 131 6.79 14.99 -9.27
C VAL A 131 5.47 15.25 -8.57
N THR A 132 4.39 15.24 -9.32
CA THR A 132 3.02 15.26 -8.81
C THR A 132 2.44 13.87 -8.97
N ALA A 133 1.88 13.32 -7.90
CA ALA A 133 1.21 12.02 -7.94
C ALA A 133 -0.22 12.16 -7.43
N ALA A 134 -1.15 11.47 -8.10
CA ALA A 134 -2.52 11.30 -7.65
C ALA A 134 -2.86 9.81 -7.66
N GLY A 135 -3.54 9.34 -6.62
CA GLY A 135 -3.84 7.94 -6.43
C GLY A 135 -5.26 7.70 -5.95
N TYR A 136 -5.73 6.49 -6.18
CA TYR A 136 -7.00 5.99 -5.66
C TYR A 136 -6.85 4.53 -5.27
N THR A 137 -7.09 4.24 -4.00
CA THR A 137 -7.14 2.89 -3.45
C THR A 137 -8.59 2.49 -3.18
N GLN A 138 -8.96 1.28 -3.58
CA GLN A 138 -10.24 0.66 -3.26
C GLN A 138 -10.00 -0.66 -2.56
N LEU A 139 -10.49 -0.79 -1.32
CA LEU A 139 -10.51 -2.06 -0.60
C LEU A 139 -11.59 -2.99 -1.17
N THR A 140 -11.31 -4.29 -1.16
CA THR A 140 -12.17 -5.36 -1.68
C THR A 140 -12.24 -6.55 -0.73
N GLY A 141 -13.13 -7.52 -1.04
CA GLY A 141 -13.24 -8.77 -0.30
C GLY A 141 -13.47 -8.56 1.19
N ASP A 142 -12.82 -9.39 2.00
CA ASP A 142 -12.95 -9.36 3.46
C ASP A 142 -12.38 -8.06 4.06
N ALA A 143 -11.33 -7.48 3.46
CA ALA A 143 -10.81 -6.18 3.91
C ALA A 143 -11.85 -5.06 3.82
N ARG A 144 -12.61 -4.99 2.72
CA ARG A 144 -13.69 -4.00 2.55
C ARG A 144 -14.80 -4.14 3.60
N ASN A 145 -15.03 -5.36 4.09
CA ASN A 145 -16.12 -5.70 4.99
C ASN A 145 -15.71 -5.72 6.45
N SER A 146 -14.43 -5.50 6.75
CA SER A 146 -13.90 -5.49 8.09
C SER A 146 -14.55 -4.41 8.96
N PRO A 147 -14.94 -4.71 10.21
CA PRO A 147 -15.51 -3.75 11.15
C PRO A 147 -14.61 -2.55 11.47
N ILE A 148 -13.28 -2.72 11.34
CA ILE A 148 -12.31 -1.66 11.64
C ILE A 148 -12.06 -0.73 10.44
N VAL A 149 -12.55 -1.09 9.25
CA VAL A 149 -12.39 -0.29 8.04
C VAL A 149 -13.45 0.80 7.96
N GLN A 150 -13.02 2.03 8.24
CA GLN A 150 -13.88 3.21 8.16
C GLN A 150 -14.04 3.71 6.72
N ARG A 151 -12.96 3.65 5.93
CA ARG A 151 -12.93 4.13 4.54
C ARG A 151 -12.55 2.99 3.61
N LYS A 152 -13.49 2.61 2.77
CA LYS A 152 -13.32 1.56 1.75
C LYS A 152 -12.58 2.07 0.52
N SER A 153 -12.56 3.38 0.34
CA SER A 153 -11.85 4.06 -0.73
C SER A 153 -11.10 5.27 -0.21
N SER A 154 -9.90 5.47 -0.74
CA SER A 154 -8.97 6.49 -0.28
C SER A 154 -8.30 7.14 -1.49
N PRO A 155 -8.67 8.39 -1.84
CA PRO A 155 -7.88 9.18 -2.76
C PRO A 155 -6.59 9.64 -2.06
N THR A 156 -5.50 9.69 -2.80
CA THR A 156 -4.20 10.18 -2.32
C THR A 156 -3.63 11.19 -3.30
N GLY A 157 -2.80 12.08 -2.79
CA GLY A 157 -2.10 13.08 -3.59
C GLY A 157 -0.78 13.43 -2.95
N SER A 158 0.25 13.63 -3.76
CA SER A 158 1.55 14.11 -3.27
C SER A 158 2.24 15.01 -4.27
N LEU A 159 3.06 15.91 -3.74
CA LEU A 159 3.94 16.77 -4.51
C LEU A 159 5.35 16.61 -3.95
N LYS A 160 6.32 16.30 -4.82
CA LYS A 160 7.71 16.07 -4.47
C LYS A 160 8.61 16.89 -5.38
N VAL A 161 9.71 17.40 -4.83
CA VAL A 161 10.79 17.99 -5.61
C VAL A 161 11.99 17.07 -5.49
N THR A 162 12.60 16.73 -6.62
CA THR A 162 13.78 15.87 -6.68
C THR A 162 14.93 16.60 -7.34
N TYR A 163 16.13 16.36 -6.82
CA TYR A 163 17.38 16.90 -7.35
C TYR A 163 18.32 15.74 -7.69
N ARG A 164 19.02 15.83 -8.81
CA ARG A 164 20.03 14.85 -9.25
C ARG A 164 21.34 15.59 -9.58
N PHE A 165 22.45 15.02 -9.10
CA PHE A 165 23.82 15.48 -9.37
C PHE A 165 24.37 14.93 -10.69
#